data_AF-A0A0Q5QTS4-F1
#
_entry.id   AF-A0A0Q5QTS4-F1
#
_cell.length_a   1.000
_cell.length_b   1.000
_cell.length_c   1.000
_cell.angle_alpha   90.00
_cell.angle_beta   90.00
_cell.angle_gamma   90.00
#
_symmetry.space_group_name_H-M   'P 1'
#
loop_
_entity.id
_entity.type
_entity.pdbx_description
1 polymer ?
#
loop_
_entity_poly.entity_id
_entity_poly.type
_entity_poly.pdbx_seq_one_letter_code
_entity_poly.pdbx_strand_id
1 'polypeptide(L)'
;MNAGRYVPMGVATLLVGVFVLGAATSSAQRQPASALAAAEVTPAAAIVDSGPRTLGFAPPAALATAAEVVPAGVRTLAPALPSGPLGIPGIMLRAYKLAADRVGSENAACKLPWFLLAGIGRIESGHAGDGSVDASGTTINPIAGPVLDGSLAGNAVITDTDRGAIDGDPTHDRAMGPMQFIPSTWASWGSDGNGDGRADPNNIFDATYSAGRYLCAGVSDIMSPQHRVAAVLRYNNSLEYVSNVLTWALAYATGAVPTASVLEVKRPATSAAPTPRAPGAPPAPSGAPGASPTPGAPGATEPAPTARLRAAKAAFDVPATIAVTSPAGPVSCTVDLTVTIAPDGTSATVGKAVLSGPNPLCAIARTAALPWTITPTGPTTIEVTGVGVDALGTRCGPIGLAGELTGALTAAAPPAGPCVIRSLTLRPTPSLALEP
;
A
#
# COMPACT_ATOMS: atom_id res chain seq x y z
N MET A 1 -36.36 -53.66 -25.28
CA MET A 1 -35.10 -54.45 -25.37
C MET A 1 -34.21 -54.02 -24.22
N ASN A 2 -33.52 -54.98 -23.60
CA ASN A 2 -33.37 -55.16 -22.16
C ASN A 2 -32.69 -54.05 -21.31
N ALA A 3 -33.28 -53.88 -20.13
CA ALA A 3 -32.71 -53.31 -18.92
C ALA A 3 -31.93 -54.36 -18.10
N GLY A 4 -31.13 -53.93 -17.12
CA GLY A 4 -30.79 -54.79 -15.97
C GLY A 4 -29.49 -54.46 -15.25
N ARG A 5 -29.58 -53.72 -14.13
CA ARG A 5 -28.64 -53.78 -12.99
C ARG A 5 -28.63 -55.19 -12.40
N TYR A 6 -27.49 -55.72 -11.95
CA TYR A 6 -27.40 -56.60 -10.76
C TYR A 6 -25.94 -56.68 -10.25
N VAL A 7 -25.77 -56.35 -8.96
CA VAL A 7 -24.76 -56.88 -8.02
C VAL A 7 -25.61 -57.77 -7.07
N PRO A 8 -25.24 -59.00 -6.62
CA PRO A 8 -24.26 -59.19 -5.52
C PRO A 8 -23.66 -60.62 -5.35
N MET A 9 -23.07 -60.86 -4.17
CA MET A 9 -22.53 -62.09 -3.55
C MET A 9 -21.11 -62.48 -3.99
N GLY A 10 -20.13 -62.78 -3.11
CA GLY A 10 -20.19 -63.20 -1.70
C GLY A 10 -19.73 -64.67 -1.57
N VAL A 11 -19.03 -64.99 -0.46
CA VAL A 11 -18.53 -66.32 0.01
C VAL A 11 -17.11 -66.67 -0.50
N ALA A 12 -16.02 -66.67 0.28
CA ALA A 12 -15.64 -67.16 1.63
C ALA A 12 -15.12 -68.61 1.66
N THR A 13 -13.87 -68.79 2.14
CA THR A 13 -13.34 -69.96 2.88
C THR A 13 -11.97 -69.56 3.48
N LEU A 14 -11.78 -69.37 4.80
CA LEU A 14 -11.59 -70.36 5.91
C LEU A 14 -10.35 -71.27 5.69
N LEU A 15 -9.40 -71.58 6.59
CA LEU A 15 -9.11 -71.46 8.05
C LEU A 15 -7.57 -71.57 8.19
N VAL A 16 -6.88 -71.17 9.28
CA VAL A 16 -6.69 -71.84 10.60
C VAL A 16 -5.83 -70.86 11.43
N GLY A 17 -6.01 -70.51 12.70
CA GLY A 17 -6.86 -71.03 13.77
C GLY A 17 -6.05 -71.74 14.86
N VAL A 18 -5.58 -71.03 15.91
CA VAL A 18 -5.29 -71.55 17.28
C VAL A 18 -5.40 -70.34 18.25
N PHE A 19 -6.53 -70.07 18.93
CA PHE A 19 -7.07 -70.62 20.19
C PHE A 19 -6.08 -70.61 21.36
N VAL A 20 -6.36 -69.90 22.47
CA VAL A 20 -6.88 -70.45 23.75
C VAL A 20 -6.73 -69.30 24.78
N LEU A 21 -7.59 -68.97 25.77
CA LEU A 21 -8.91 -69.34 26.34
C LEU A 21 -9.40 -68.01 27.00
N GLY A 22 -10.67 -67.57 26.94
CA GLY A 22 -11.83 -68.07 27.71
C GLY A 22 -11.95 -67.33 29.06
N ALA A 23 -13.11 -67.00 29.63
CA ALA A 23 -14.50 -66.91 29.23
C ALA A 23 -15.27 -66.28 30.42
N ALA A 24 -16.44 -65.71 30.09
CA ALA A 24 -17.64 -65.59 30.91
C ALA A 24 -17.71 -64.59 32.10
N THR A 25 -18.67 -63.70 31.87
CA THR A 25 -19.38 -62.73 32.72
C THR A 25 -20.06 -63.33 33.95
N SER A 26 -20.10 -62.57 35.05
CA SER A 26 -21.33 -62.33 35.85
C SER A 26 -21.14 -61.26 36.95
N SER A 27 -21.99 -60.23 36.87
CA SER A 27 -22.68 -59.49 37.95
C SER A 27 -21.93 -58.99 39.21
N ALA A 28 -21.79 -57.65 39.24
CA ALA A 28 -22.23 -56.72 40.29
C ALA A 28 -21.72 -56.85 41.75
N GLN A 29 -20.84 -55.93 42.14
CA GLN A 29 -20.95 -55.23 43.43
C GLN A 29 -20.49 -53.76 43.31
N ARG A 30 -21.26 -52.86 43.93
CA ARG A 30 -21.25 -51.38 43.81
C ARG A 30 -20.19 -50.69 44.69
N GLN A 31 -19.61 -49.63 44.13
CA GLN A 31 -19.30 -48.28 44.71
C GLN A 31 -18.31 -48.15 45.89
N PRO A 32 -17.46 -47.08 45.92
CA PRO A 32 -17.83 -45.68 45.70
C PRO A 32 -17.20 -44.99 44.48
N ALA A 33 -17.76 -43.83 44.17
CA ALA A 33 -17.39 -42.94 43.07
C ALA A 33 -15.94 -42.45 43.19
N SER A 34 -15.16 -42.58 42.12
CA SER A 34 -13.90 -41.85 41.97
C SER A 34 -14.23 -40.40 41.64
N ALA A 35 -14.07 -39.52 42.63
CA ALA A 35 -14.20 -38.09 42.47
C ALA A 35 -13.17 -37.56 41.46
N LEU A 36 -13.64 -36.67 40.60
CA LEU A 36 -12.84 -35.74 39.82
C LEU A 36 -11.82 -35.07 40.73
N ALA A 37 -10.53 -35.22 40.44
CA ALA A 37 -9.49 -34.48 41.14
C ALA A 37 -9.65 -32.99 40.80
N ALA A 38 -10.12 -32.25 41.80
CA ALA A 38 -10.30 -30.82 41.78
C ALA A 38 -8.96 -30.10 41.65
N ALA A 39 -8.99 -29.02 40.88
CA ALA A 39 -8.00 -27.97 40.91
C ALA A 39 -7.85 -27.42 42.34
N GLU A 40 -6.62 -27.25 42.81
CA GLU A 40 -6.31 -26.35 43.92
C GLU A 40 -5.45 -25.18 43.42
N VAL A 41 -5.92 -24.01 43.83
CA VAL A 41 -5.42 -22.66 43.57
C VAL A 41 -4.67 -22.20 44.81
N THR A 42 -3.56 -21.45 44.63
CA THR A 42 -3.22 -20.15 45.29
C THR A 42 -1.69 -19.93 45.36
N PRO A 43 -1.17 -18.68 45.48
CA PRO A 43 -1.66 -17.38 44.99
C PRO A 43 -0.57 -16.60 44.21
N ALA A 44 -0.93 -15.36 43.86
CA ALA A 44 -0.25 -14.41 42.98
C ALA A 44 1.05 -13.77 43.51
N ALA A 45 1.72 -13.12 42.56
CA ALA A 45 2.68 -11.99 42.66
C ALA A 45 4.19 -12.32 42.70
N ALA A 46 4.81 -12.26 41.52
CA ALA A 46 6.07 -11.54 41.34
C ALA A 46 6.05 -10.85 39.97
N ILE A 47 5.90 -9.53 40.01
CA ILE A 47 6.12 -8.63 38.87
C ILE A 47 7.62 -8.72 38.60
N VAL A 48 8.01 -9.28 37.46
CA VAL A 48 9.40 -9.21 36.98
C VAL A 48 9.46 -8.15 35.90
N ASP A 49 10.38 -7.23 36.13
CA ASP A 49 10.58 -5.94 35.50
C ASP A 49 10.49 -5.95 33.96
N SER A 50 9.80 -4.94 33.43
CA SER A 50 9.66 -4.69 32.00
C SER A 50 10.88 -3.90 31.51
N GLY A 51 12.01 -4.59 31.35
CA GLY A 51 13.15 -4.06 30.59
C GLY A 51 12.87 -4.07 29.08
N PRO A 52 13.43 -3.13 28.30
CA PRO A 52 13.21 -3.09 26.86
C PRO A 52 13.77 -4.37 26.21
N ARG A 53 12.88 -5.13 25.58
CA ARG A 53 13.23 -6.31 24.78
C ARG A 53 13.94 -5.87 23.51
N THR A 54 15.25 -6.05 23.45
CA THR A 54 15.99 -6.09 22.19
C THR A 54 15.67 -7.41 21.48
N LEU A 55 14.80 -7.35 20.47
CA LEU A 55 14.55 -8.48 19.57
C LEU A 55 15.71 -8.61 18.58
N GLY A 56 16.81 -9.22 19.01
CA GLY A 56 17.86 -9.70 18.11
C GLY A 56 17.39 -10.96 17.38
N PHE A 57 17.24 -10.89 16.06
CA PHE A 57 16.95 -12.07 15.24
C PHE A 57 18.22 -12.89 14.98
N ALA A 58 18.13 -14.20 15.20
CA ALA A 58 19.20 -15.16 14.94
C ALA A 58 19.53 -15.24 13.42
N PRO A 59 20.82 -15.29 13.04
CA PRO A 59 21.23 -15.43 11.65
C PRO A 59 20.93 -16.85 11.11
N PRO A 60 20.45 -17.00 9.85
CA PRO A 60 20.34 -18.29 9.19
C PRO A 60 21.73 -18.82 8.78
N ALA A 61 21.86 -20.16 8.71
CA ALA A 61 23.11 -20.86 8.44
C ALA A 61 23.75 -20.48 7.09
N ALA A 62 25.07 -20.24 7.10
CA ALA A 62 25.85 -19.87 5.93
C ALA A 62 26.00 -21.05 4.95
N LEU A 63 25.70 -20.80 3.67
CA LEU A 63 26.14 -21.65 2.55
C LEU A 63 27.39 -21.03 1.93
N ALA A 64 28.48 -21.79 1.92
CA ALA A 64 29.70 -21.46 1.19
C ALA A 64 29.67 -22.09 -0.20
N THR A 65 30.05 -21.35 -1.24
CA THR A 65 31.25 -21.61 -2.07
C THR A 65 31.35 -20.65 -3.27
N ALA A 66 32.59 -20.53 -3.74
CA ALA A 66 33.19 -19.46 -4.55
C ALA A 66 32.75 -19.37 -6.02
N ALA A 67 32.97 -18.19 -6.63
CA ALA A 67 33.21 -18.06 -8.06
C ALA A 67 34.03 -16.81 -8.43
N GLU A 68 35.15 -17.10 -9.11
CA GLU A 68 35.82 -16.45 -10.25
C GLU A 68 36.01 -14.92 -10.33
N VAL A 69 37.29 -14.54 -10.51
CA VAL A 69 37.82 -13.17 -10.65
C VAL A 69 37.61 -12.64 -12.07
N VAL A 70 37.03 -11.45 -12.21
CA VAL A 70 37.01 -10.67 -13.45
C VAL A 70 37.77 -9.35 -13.22
N PRO A 71 38.65 -8.89 -14.14
CA PRO A 71 39.61 -7.83 -13.82
C PRO A 71 39.00 -6.43 -13.87
N ALA A 72 39.41 -5.60 -12.91
CA ALA A 72 39.05 -4.20 -12.74
C ALA A 72 39.73 -3.29 -13.77
N GLY A 73 38.99 -2.32 -14.31
CA GLY A 73 39.58 -1.29 -15.15
C GLY A 73 38.64 -0.12 -15.46
N VAL A 74 39.12 1.08 -15.12
CA VAL A 74 38.67 2.42 -15.51
C VAL A 74 37.62 3.10 -14.60
N ARG A 75 38.12 4.05 -13.80
CA ARG A 75 37.34 5.15 -13.21
C ARG A 75 36.87 6.10 -14.30
N THR A 76 35.75 5.78 -14.93
CA THR A 76 34.94 6.76 -15.64
C THR A 76 33.95 7.35 -14.66
N LEU A 77 33.81 8.67 -14.57
CA LEU A 77 32.53 9.24 -14.17
C LEU A 77 31.49 8.61 -15.09
N ALA A 78 30.55 7.85 -14.55
CA ALA A 78 29.56 7.19 -15.40
C ALA A 78 28.92 8.28 -16.27
N PRO A 79 28.80 8.08 -17.60
CA PRO A 79 27.88 8.90 -18.37
C PRO A 79 26.54 8.81 -17.63
N ALA A 80 26.02 9.94 -17.17
CA ALA A 80 24.82 10.00 -16.36
C ALA A 80 23.76 9.12 -17.02
N LEU A 81 23.53 7.94 -16.44
CA LEU A 81 22.55 7.02 -16.97
C LEU A 81 21.22 7.77 -16.91
N PRO A 82 20.44 7.80 -17.99
CA PRO A 82 19.21 8.58 -18.04
C PRO A 82 18.35 8.22 -16.84
N SER A 83 17.71 9.21 -16.22
CA SER A 83 16.73 8.96 -15.16
C SER A 83 15.72 7.92 -15.65
N GLY A 84 15.55 6.87 -14.86
CA GLY A 84 14.50 5.89 -15.05
C GLY A 84 13.11 6.51 -14.92
N PRO A 85 12.06 5.76 -15.28
CA PRO A 85 10.69 6.22 -15.08
C PRO A 85 10.52 6.70 -13.64
N LEU A 86 9.98 7.92 -13.50
CA LEU A 86 9.67 8.57 -12.21
C LEU A 86 10.86 9.16 -11.44
N GLY A 87 11.97 9.46 -12.11
CA GLY A 87 13.07 10.19 -11.51
C GLY A 87 14.01 9.33 -10.67
N ILE A 88 13.96 8.00 -10.80
CA ILE A 88 14.99 7.13 -10.23
C ILE A 88 16.28 7.29 -11.05
N PRO A 89 17.42 7.67 -10.48
CA PRO A 89 18.68 7.72 -11.22
C PRO A 89 19.04 6.35 -11.82
N GLY A 90 19.59 6.31 -13.04
CA GLY A 90 19.74 5.06 -13.78
C GLY A 90 20.59 3.99 -13.07
N ILE A 91 21.65 4.39 -12.37
CA ILE A 91 22.49 3.46 -11.57
C ILE A 91 21.74 2.87 -10.38
N MET A 92 20.87 3.64 -9.75
CA MET A 92 20.03 3.20 -8.63
C MET A 92 18.99 2.19 -9.13
N LEU A 93 18.32 2.51 -10.24
CA LEU A 93 17.35 1.60 -10.87
C LEU A 93 18.01 0.27 -11.26
N ARG A 94 19.23 0.32 -11.80
CA ARG A 94 20.01 -0.88 -12.12
C ARG A 94 20.26 -1.73 -10.88
N ALA A 95 20.68 -1.13 -9.76
CA ALA A 95 20.91 -1.85 -8.51
C ALA A 95 19.63 -2.52 -7.97
N TYR A 96 18.49 -1.82 -7.96
CA TYR A 96 17.20 -2.39 -7.54
C TYR A 96 16.77 -3.59 -8.37
N LYS A 97 16.93 -3.51 -9.70
CA LYS A 97 16.58 -4.62 -10.60
C LYS A 97 17.49 -5.82 -10.43
N LEU A 98 18.81 -5.60 -10.46
CA LEU A 98 19.79 -6.69 -10.30
C LEU A 98 19.64 -7.41 -8.96
N ALA A 99 19.42 -6.67 -7.88
CA ALA A 99 19.18 -7.26 -6.57
C ALA A 99 17.90 -8.11 -6.54
N ALA A 100 16.79 -7.61 -7.08
CA ALA A 100 15.54 -8.36 -7.16
C ALA A 100 15.68 -9.63 -8.00
N ASP A 101 16.35 -9.54 -9.16
CA ASP A 101 16.61 -10.68 -10.04
C ASP A 101 17.48 -11.73 -9.34
N ARG A 102 18.57 -11.31 -8.69
CA ARG A 102 19.48 -12.20 -7.96
C ARG A 102 18.80 -12.88 -6.78
N VAL A 103 18.10 -12.11 -5.94
CA VAL A 103 17.33 -12.67 -4.81
C VAL A 103 16.22 -13.60 -5.31
N GLY A 104 15.57 -13.27 -6.43
CA GLY A 104 14.59 -14.14 -7.07
C GLY A 104 15.19 -15.47 -7.54
N SER A 105 16.45 -15.47 -8.01
CA SER A 105 17.15 -16.70 -8.38
C SER A 105 17.55 -17.57 -7.18
N GLU A 106 17.85 -16.94 -6.03
CA GLU A 106 18.24 -17.62 -4.80
C GLU A 106 17.03 -18.08 -3.96
N ASN A 107 15.94 -17.31 -3.98
CA ASN A 107 14.71 -17.55 -3.24
C ASN A 107 13.48 -17.11 -4.07
N ALA A 108 13.11 -17.93 -5.03
CA ALA A 108 11.95 -17.69 -5.89
C ALA A 108 10.62 -17.57 -5.13
N ALA A 109 10.51 -18.23 -3.95
CA ALA A 109 9.30 -18.18 -3.14
C ALA A 109 9.02 -16.77 -2.62
N CYS A 110 10.03 -15.94 -2.38
CA CYS A 110 9.85 -14.58 -1.87
C CYS A 110 9.15 -13.64 -2.87
N LYS A 111 9.35 -13.82 -4.19
CA LYS A 111 8.79 -12.96 -5.25
C LYS A 111 9.05 -11.46 -5.04
N LEU A 112 10.28 -11.10 -4.66
CA LEU A 112 10.68 -9.72 -4.41
C LEU A 112 10.66 -8.87 -5.69
N PRO A 113 9.80 -7.83 -5.79
CA PRO A 113 9.86 -6.93 -6.92
C PRO A 113 10.91 -5.82 -6.71
N TRP A 114 11.58 -5.42 -7.79
CA TRP A 114 12.56 -4.32 -7.77
C TRP A 114 11.95 -3.00 -7.25
N PHE A 115 10.66 -2.76 -7.50
CA PHE A 115 10.01 -1.52 -7.09
C PHE A 115 9.80 -1.41 -5.58
N LEU A 116 9.78 -2.53 -4.84
CA LEU A 116 9.76 -2.50 -3.37
C LEU A 116 11.10 -1.99 -2.83
N LEU A 117 12.21 -2.49 -3.38
CA LEU A 117 13.56 -2.00 -3.05
C LEU A 117 13.73 -0.52 -3.42
N ALA A 118 13.20 -0.10 -4.57
CA ALA A 118 13.21 1.31 -4.97
C ALA A 118 12.38 2.19 -4.02
N GLY A 119 11.22 1.71 -3.55
CA GLY A 119 10.39 2.40 -2.55
C GLY A 119 11.14 2.63 -1.24
N ILE A 120 11.86 1.62 -0.76
CA ILE A 120 12.73 1.73 0.42
C ILE A 120 13.86 2.73 0.16
N GLY A 121 14.63 2.56 -0.92
CA GLY A 121 15.74 3.48 -1.24
C GLY A 121 15.30 4.94 -1.44
N ARG A 122 14.05 5.18 -1.86
CA ARG A 122 13.47 6.53 -1.91
C ARG A 122 13.29 7.11 -0.52
N ILE A 123 12.71 6.35 0.41
CA ILE A 123 12.43 6.81 1.77
C ILE A 123 13.70 6.93 2.62
N GLU A 124 14.65 6.00 2.45
CA GLU A 124 15.87 5.98 3.25
C GLU A 124 16.83 7.13 2.91
N SER A 125 17.01 7.43 1.62
CA SER A 125 18.06 8.35 1.19
C SER A 125 17.72 9.22 -0.01
N GLY A 126 16.47 9.20 -0.51
CA GLY A 126 16.14 9.88 -1.75
C GLY A 126 16.92 9.30 -2.94
N HIS A 127 17.09 7.98 -2.98
CA HIS A 127 17.95 7.29 -3.94
C HIS A 127 19.41 7.76 -3.90
N ALA A 128 20.04 7.72 -2.72
CA ALA A 128 21.41 8.22 -2.51
C ALA A 128 21.57 9.72 -2.84
N GLY A 129 20.57 10.54 -2.49
CA GLY A 129 20.54 11.96 -2.86
C GLY A 129 20.56 12.17 -4.37
N ASP A 130 19.57 11.61 -5.06
CA ASP A 130 19.44 11.66 -6.53
C ASP A 130 20.59 11.00 -7.29
N GLY A 131 21.13 9.91 -6.73
CA GLY A 131 22.11 9.05 -7.40
C GLY A 131 23.52 9.60 -7.30
N SER A 132 23.84 10.26 -6.18
CA SER A 132 25.16 10.78 -5.86
C SER A 132 26.14 9.64 -5.51
N VAL A 133 26.41 8.80 -6.50
CA VAL A 133 27.31 7.65 -6.44
C VAL A 133 28.31 7.70 -7.60
N ASP A 134 29.45 7.07 -7.43
CA ASP A 134 30.42 6.86 -8.51
C ASP A 134 29.98 5.74 -9.48
N ALA A 135 30.81 5.45 -10.48
CA ALA A 135 30.48 4.43 -11.49
C ALA A 135 30.42 3.00 -10.95
N SER A 136 31.07 2.71 -9.82
CA SER A 136 30.95 1.45 -9.09
C SER A 136 29.70 1.39 -8.20
N GLY A 137 28.96 2.49 -8.07
CA GLY A 137 27.79 2.59 -7.22
C GLY A 137 28.08 2.97 -5.77
N THR A 138 29.31 3.37 -5.45
CA THR A 138 29.69 3.83 -4.11
C THR A 138 29.29 5.29 -3.94
N THR A 139 28.63 5.64 -2.84
CA THR A 139 28.21 7.03 -2.57
C THR A 139 29.41 7.97 -2.56
N ILE A 140 29.30 9.12 -3.24
CA ILE A 140 30.38 10.12 -3.31
C ILE A 140 30.75 10.65 -1.92
N ASN A 141 29.74 10.87 -1.09
CA ASN A 141 29.89 11.15 0.33
C ASN A 141 29.15 10.07 1.12
N PRO A 142 29.73 9.51 2.20
CA PRO A 142 29.01 8.57 3.05
C PRO A 142 27.68 9.15 3.54
N ILE A 143 26.63 8.34 3.48
CA ILE A 143 25.30 8.73 3.94
C ILE A 143 25.12 8.17 5.34
N ALA A 144 25.32 9.02 6.35
CA ALA A 144 25.07 8.65 7.74
C ALA A 144 23.72 9.21 8.22
N GLY A 145 22.93 8.34 8.84
CA GLY A 145 21.74 8.70 9.57
C GLY A 145 22.08 9.48 10.84
N PRO A 146 21.04 9.98 11.54
CA PRO A 146 21.25 10.57 12.86
C PRO A 146 21.78 9.52 13.85
N VAL A 147 22.44 10.00 14.92
CA VAL A 147 22.81 9.15 16.05
C VAL A 147 21.53 8.58 16.67
N LEU A 148 21.55 7.28 16.97
CA LEU A 148 20.43 6.59 17.63
C LEU A 148 20.60 6.64 19.16
N ASP A 149 20.68 7.86 19.71
CA ASP A 149 20.88 8.14 21.14
C ASP A 149 19.59 8.53 21.89
N GLY A 150 18.45 8.56 21.18
CA GLY A 150 17.15 8.95 21.73
C GLY A 150 16.86 10.45 21.71
N SER A 151 17.74 11.28 21.14
CA SER A 151 17.51 12.72 20.97
C SER A 151 16.42 13.06 19.94
N LEU A 152 16.17 12.16 18.99
CA LEU A 152 15.14 12.31 17.95
C LEU A 152 13.94 11.40 18.24
N ALA A 153 12.78 12.03 18.46
CA ALA A 153 11.52 11.31 18.69
C ALA A 153 11.17 10.41 17.47
N GLY A 154 10.79 9.17 17.76
CA GLY A 154 10.43 8.17 16.73
C GLY A 154 11.60 7.31 16.25
N ASN A 155 12.85 7.65 16.59
CA ASN A 155 14.00 6.79 16.33
C ASN A 155 14.20 5.77 17.44
N ALA A 156 14.72 4.60 17.08
CA ALA A 156 15.23 3.64 18.05
C ALA A 156 16.47 4.22 18.77
N VAL A 157 16.69 3.77 20.00
CA VAL A 157 17.96 4.00 20.72
C VAL A 157 18.80 2.75 20.55
N ILE A 158 19.98 2.87 19.96
CA ILE A 158 20.88 1.76 19.65
C ILE A 158 22.29 2.14 20.08
N THR A 159 22.78 1.49 21.13
CA THR A 159 24.18 1.58 21.56
C THR A 159 25.10 0.92 20.54
N ASP A 160 26.35 1.35 20.49
CA ASP A 160 27.39 0.82 19.60
C ASP A 160 27.40 -0.72 19.54
N THR A 161 27.44 -1.26 18.32
CA THR A 161 27.48 -2.72 18.09
C THR A 161 28.75 -3.21 17.39
N ASP A 162 29.63 -2.31 16.94
CA ASP A 162 30.80 -2.67 16.15
C ASP A 162 32.09 -1.92 16.51
N ARG A 163 32.08 -1.14 17.60
CA ARG A 163 33.18 -0.26 18.06
C ARG A 163 33.48 0.87 17.07
N GLY A 164 32.43 1.37 16.40
CA GLY A 164 32.51 2.42 15.39
C GLY A 164 33.16 1.99 14.08
N ALA A 165 33.15 0.69 13.76
CA ALA A 165 33.82 0.17 12.57
C ALA A 165 33.14 0.58 11.26
N ILE A 166 31.80 0.67 11.25
CA ILE A 166 30.99 0.97 10.07
C ILE A 166 30.59 2.45 10.00
N ASP A 167 30.27 3.08 11.14
CA ASP A 167 29.75 4.44 11.21
C ASP A 167 30.68 5.46 11.89
N GLY A 168 31.78 5.00 12.48
CA GLY A 168 32.77 5.84 13.15
C GLY A 168 32.38 6.30 14.56
N ASP A 169 31.26 5.84 15.13
CA ASP A 169 30.79 6.24 16.47
C ASP A 169 30.92 5.07 17.47
N PRO A 170 31.85 5.14 18.43
CA PRO A 170 32.04 4.05 19.39
C PRO A 170 31.04 4.08 20.55
N THR A 171 29.98 4.88 20.48
CA THR A 171 29.00 5.04 21.56
C THR A 171 27.60 4.61 21.17
N HIS A 172 27.12 5.04 20.00
CA HIS A 172 25.79 4.74 19.50
C HIS A 172 25.83 4.56 17.99
N ASP A 173 25.08 3.58 17.51
CA ASP A 173 25.04 3.26 16.09
C ASP A 173 24.28 4.34 15.30
N ARG A 174 24.63 4.44 14.02
CA ARG A 174 23.93 5.17 12.97
C ARG A 174 23.56 4.24 11.85
N ALA A 175 22.44 4.53 11.19
CA ALA A 175 22.10 3.86 9.94
C ALA A 175 22.98 4.40 8.80
N MET A 176 23.58 3.53 7.99
CA MET A 176 24.60 3.86 7.00
C MET A 176 24.21 3.52 5.56
N GLY A 177 24.67 4.35 4.64
CA GLY A 177 24.55 4.15 3.19
C GLY A 177 23.15 4.41 2.63
N PRO A 178 22.96 4.18 1.31
CA PRO A 178 21.74 4.57 0.62
C PRO A 178 20.50 3.73 1.01
N MET A 179 20.70 2.57 1.65
CA MET A 179 19.63 1.74 2.21
C MET A 179 19.59 1.79 3.74
N GLN A 180 20.37 2.69 4.37
CA GLN A 180 20.33 3.02 5.80
C GLN A 180 20.42 1.78 6.72
N PHE A 181 21.43 0.93 6.52
CA PHE A 181 21.67 -0.22 7.39
C PHE A 181 22.34 0.17 8.71
N ILE A 182 21.83 -0.33 9.82
CA ILE A 182 22.50 -0.24 11.13
C ILE A 182 23.62 -1.30 11.20
N PRO A 183 24.78 -1.03 11.83
CA PRO A 183 25.93 -1.93 11.91
C PRO A 183 25.59 -3.38 12.28
N SER A 184 24.80 -3.61 13.32
CA SER A 184 24.36 -4.97 13.72
C SER A 184 23.57 -5.72 12.62
N THR A 185 22.74 -5.02 11.85
CA THR A 185 22.02 -5.62 10.73
C THR A 185 22.96 -5.89 9.56
N TRP A 186 23.88 -4.95 9.28
CA TRP A 186 24.91 -5.13 8.27
C TRP A 186 25.81 -6.33 8.57
N ALA A 187 26.19 -6.54 9.83
CA ALA A 187 26.98 -7.69 10.24
C ALA A 187 26.30 -9.04 9.93
N SER A 188 24.97 -9.08 9.88
CA SER A 188 24.19 -10.29 9.60
C SER A 188 23.81 -10.45 8.12
N TRP A 189 23.60 -9.36 7.40
CA TRP A 189 22.99 -9.35 6.06
C TRP A 189 23.83 -8.71 4.97
N GLY A 190 24.88 -7.96 5.34
CA GLY A 190 25.82 -7.34 4.44
C GLY A 190 26.38 -8.35 3.44
N SER A 191 26.24 -8.02 2.16
CA SER A 191 26.54 -8.92 1.05
C SER A 191 27.19 -8.14 -0.09
N ASP A 192 28.20 -8.74 -0.71
CA ASP A 192 28.82 -8.23 -1.93
C ASP A 192 27.85 -8.41 -3.12
N GLY A 193 27.27 -7.29 -3.54
CA GLY A 193 26.29 -7.19 -4.61
C GLY A 193 26.89 -6.83 -5.96
N ASN A 194 28.07 -6.20 -5.98
CA ASN A 194 28.76 -5.80 -7.22
C ASN A 194 29.86 -6.79 -7.67
N GLY A 195 30.26 -7.73 -6.82
CA GLY A 195 31.27 -8.76 -7.07
C GLY A 195 32.71 -8.31 -6.90
N ASP A 196 32.99 -7.22 -6.18
CA ASP A 196 34.34 -6.70 -5.98
C ASP A 196 35.12 -7.34 -4.81
N GLY A 197 34.48 -8.26 -4.09
CA GLY A 197 35.04 -8.98 -2.95
C GLY A 197 34.85 -8.28 -1.60
N ARG A 198 34.16 -7.13 -1.56
CA ARG A 198 33.93 -6.36 -0.33
C ARG A 198 32.49 -5.90 -0.21
N ALA A 199 31.80 -6.32 0.85
CA ALA A 199 30.52 -5.74 1.20
C ALA A 199 30.68 -4.34 1.83
N ASP A 200 30.19 -3.30 1.17
CA ASP A 200 30.16 -1.92 1.66
C ASP A 200 28.72 -1.38 1.81
N PRO A 201 28.29 -0.94 3.01
CA PRO A 201 26.96 -0.35 3.15
C PRO A 201 26.79 0.93 2.30
N ASN A 202 27.88 1.61 1.93
CA ASN A 202 27.87 2.80 1.07
C ASN A 202 27.84 2.46 -0.43
N ASN A 203 27.93 1.20 -0.83
CA ASN A 203 27.74 0.80 -2.23
C ASN A 203 26.28 0.42 -2.48
N ILE A 204 25.63 1.03 -3.47
CA ILE A 204 24.20 0.79 -3.73
C ILE A 204 23.91 -0.65 -4.16
N PHE A 205 24.81 -1.32 -4.89
CA PHE A 205 24.58 -2.70 -5.31
C PHE A 205 24.60 -3.64 -4.10
N ASP A 206 25.59 -3.48 -3.22
CA ASP A 206 25.73 -4.25 -1.98
C ASP A 206 24.57 -3.98 -1.03
N ALA A 207 24.28 -2.71 -0.77
CA ALA A 207 23.22 -2.29 0.13
C ALA A 207 21.86 -2.80 -0.36
N THR A 208 21.58 -2.70 -1.65
CA THR A 208 20.29 -3.14 -2.20
C THR A 208 20.15 -4.67 -2.21
N TYR A 209 21.22 -5.39 -2.55
CA TYR A 209 21.20 -6.85 -2.52
C TYR A 209 21.04 -7.38 -1.08
N SER A 210 21.75 -6.77 -0.12
CA SER A 210 21.61 -7.05 1.31
C SER A 210 20.19 -6.79 1.80
N ALA A 211 19.56 -5.68 1.39
CA ALA A 211 18.17 -5.36 1.72
C ALA A 211 17.19 -6.40 1.16
N GLY A 212 17.40 -6.86 -0.07
CA GLY A 212 16.57 -7.92 -0.66
C GLY A 212 16.67 -9.24 0.09
N ARG A 213 17.89 -9.68 0.44
CA ARG A 213 18.11 -10.88 1.26
C ARG A 213 17.47 -10.74 2.63
N TYR A 214 17.66 -9.59 3.27
CA TYR A 214 17.05 -9.27 4.56
C TYR A 214 15.55 -9.42 4.47
N LEU A 215 14.86 -8.69 3.60
CA LEU A 215 13.41 -8.69 3.44
C LEU A 215 12.83 -10.08 3.12
N CYS A 216 13.53 -10.89 2.33
CA CYS A 216 13.07 -12.21 1.91
C CYS A 216 13.29 -13.33 2.93
N ALA A 217 14.01 -13.08 4.02
CA ALA A 217 14.30 -14.11 5.00
C ALA A 217 13.02 -14.61 5.69
N GLY A 218 12.66 -15.88 5.46
CA GLY A 218 11.48 -16.51 6.04
C GLY A 218 10.15 -16.04 5.47
N VAL A 219 10.14 -15.29 4.36
CA VAL A 219 8.92 -14.75 3.74
C VAL A 219 8.63 -15.47 2.42
N SER A 220 7.40 -15.95 2.26
CA SER A 220 6.88 -16.48 0.99
C SER A 220 5.92 -15.48 0.36
N ASP A 221 6.16 -15.02 -0.86
CA ASP A 221 5.40 -13.97 -1.54
C ASP A 221 5.28 -12.68 -0.71
N ILE A 222 6.32 -11.86 -0.79
CA ILE A 222 6.46 -10.62 -0.04
C ILE A 222 5.39 -9.58 -0.38
N MET A 223 4.79 -9.64 -1.57
CA MET A 223 3.77 -8.67 -1.99
C MET A 223 2.34 -9.12 -1.69
N SER A 224 2.15 -10.35 -1.23
CA SER A 224 0.85 -10.84 -0.80
C SER A 224 0.22 -9.91 0.26
N PRO A 225 -1.12 -9.77 0.29
CA PRO A 225 -1.81 -8.98 1.31
C PRO A 225 -1.44 -9.34 2.75
N GLN A 226 -1.06 -10.59 2.99
CA GLN A 226 -0.71 -11.12 4.30
C GLN A 226 0.71 -10.71 4.73
N HIS A 227 1.65 -10.55 3.80
CA HIS A 227 3.06 -10.36 4.15
C HIS A 227 3.60 -8.96 3.89
N ARG A 228 3.08 -8.21 2.91
CA ARG A 228 3.69 -6.94 2.48
C ARG A 228 3.87 -5.91 3.59
N VAL A 229 2.91 -5.82 4.52
CA VAL A 229 3.00 -4.88 5.64
C VAL A 229 4.04 -5.36 6.65
N ALA A 230 3.98 -6.63 7.05
CA ALA A 230 4.91 -7.20 8.01
C ALA A 230 6.36 -7.19 7.50
N ALA A 231 6.57 -7.46 6.20
CA ALA A 231 7.88 -7.44 5.58
C ALA A 231 8.52 -6.04 5.62
N VAL A 232 7.74 -4.98 5.37
CA VAL A 232 8.22 -3.60 5.44
C VAL A 232 8.37 -3.14 6.89
N LEU A 233 7.49 -3.56 7.81
CA LEU A 233 7.63 -3.30 9.25
C LEU A 233 8.92 -3.89 9.84
N ARG A 234 9.40 -5.00 9.27
CA ARG A 234 10.67 -5.59 9.66
C ARG A 234 11.87 -4.73 9.28
N TYR A 235 11.74 -3.90 8.23
CA TYR A 235 12.76 -2.92 7.88
C TYR A 235 12.75 -1.74 8.85
N ASN A 236 11.55 -1.18 9.09
CA ASN A 236 11.33 -0.14 10.08
C ASN A 236 9.92 -0.29 10.66
N ASN A 237 9.81 -0.41 11.99
CA ASN A 237 8.57 -0.71 12.70
C ASN A 237 7.66 0.53 12.85
N SER A 238 7.28 1.12 11.72
CA SER A 238 6.39 2.28 11.63
C SER A 238 5.37 2.07 10.52
N LEU A 239 4.08 2.19 10.85
CA LEU A 239 3.02 2.09 9.84
C LEU A 239 3.04 3.28 8.86
N GLU A 240 3.50 4.44 9.30
CA GLU A 240 3.72 5.60 8.43
C GLU A 240 4.80 5.27 7.38
N TYR A 241 5.93 4.72 7.84
CA TYR A 241 7.00 4.24 6.96
C TYR A 241 6.48 3.20 5.96
N VAL A 242 5.70 2.21 6.41
CA VAL A 242 5.10 1.20 5.53
C VAL A 242 4.22 1.83 4.46
N SER A 243 3.35 2.76 4.86
CA SER A 243 2.48 3.48 3.93
C SER A 243 3.31 4.22 2.88
N ASN A 244 4.36 4.92 3.32
CA ASN A 244 5.25 5.69 2.46
C ASN A 244 6.00 4.80 1.46
N VAL A 245 6.63 3.73 1.94
CA VAL A 245 7.35 2.75 1.10
C VAL A 245 6.44 2.09 0.09
N LEU A 246 5.29 1.56 0.53
CA LEU A 246 4.37 0.86 -0.37
C LEU A 246 3.74 1.81 -1.40
N THR A 247 3.54 3.08 -1.04
CA THR A 247 3.07 4.12 -1.97
C THR A 247 4.11 4.40 -3.05
N TRP A 248 5.37 4.62 -2.68
CA TRP A 248 6.45 4.80 -3.66
C TRP A 248 6.70 3.56 -4.50
N ALA A 249 6.68 2.38 -3.88
CA ALA A 249 6.82 1.10 -4.58
C ALA A 249 5.71 0.91 -5.62
N LEU A 250 4.47 1.26 -5.30
CA LEU A 250 3.36 1.21 -6.24
C LEU A 250 3.51 2.24 -7.36
N ALA A 251 3.94 3.46 -7.05
CA ALA A 251 4.27 4.47 -8.03
C ALA A 251 5.30 3.93 -9.05
N TYR A 252 6.41 3.38 -8.56
CA TYR A 252 7.45 2.76 -9.38
C TYR A 252 6.96 1.57 -10.19
N ALA A 253 6.08 0.74 -9.64
CA ALA A 253 5.47 -0.38 -10.36
C ALA A 253 4.57 0.06 -11.53
N THR A 254 3.92 1.22 -11.40
CA THR A 254 2.87 1.68 -12.33
C THR A 254 3.31 2.81 -13.25
N GLY A 255 4.49 3.40 -13.02
CA GLY A 255 4.91 4.59 -13.77
C GLY A 255 4.11 5.85 -13.40
N ALA A 256 3.53 5.90 -12.19
CA ALA A 256 2.87 7.07 -11.62
C ALA A 256 3.79 7.84 -10.65
N VAL A 257 3.87 9.18 -10.74
CA VAL A 257 4.62 10.00 -9.76
C VAL A 257 3.68 10.33 -8.59
N PRO A 258 4.01 10.03 -7.32
CA PRO A 258 3.27 10.57 -6.18
C PRO A 258 3.47 12.09 -6.15
N THR A 259 2.44 12.90 -6.36
CA THR A 259 2.59 14.35 -6.21
C THR A 259 2.41 14.74 -4.74
N ALA A 260 3.51 15.27 -4.20
CA ALA A 260 3.67 16.06 -2.99
C ALA A 260 3.32 15.40 -1.64
N SER A 261 4.37 15.28 -0.82
CA SER A 261 4.35 14.99 0.62
C SER A 261 3.87 13.60 1.01
N VAL A 262 4.47 12.56 0.44
CA VAL A 262 4.76 11.39 1.28
C VAL A 262 5.60 11.94 2.42
N LEU A 263 5.06 11.96 3.64
CA LEU A 263 5.62 12.63 4.83
C LEU A 263 7.14 12.53 4.82
N GLU A 264 7.78 13.56 4.27
CA GLU A 264 9.21 13.61 4.18
C GLU A 264 9.63 13.90 5.60
N VAL A 265 10.34 12.96 6.22
CA VAL A 265 10.99 13.22 7.50
C VAL A 265 11.94 14.38 7.22
N LYS A 266 11.47 15.57 7.57
CA LYS A 266 12.18 16.82 7.39
C LYS A 266 13.44 16.72 8.23
N ARG A 267 14.57 16.37 7.60
CA ARG A 267 15.88 16.48 8.22
C ARG A 267 16.10 17.98 8.52
N PRO A 268 16.50 18.37 9.74
CA PRO A 268 16.82 19.75 10.03
C PRO A 268 17.95 20.21 9.10
N ALA A 269 17.71 21.26 8.32
CA ALA A 269 18.78 21.94 7.62
C ALA A 269 19.73 22.54 8.67
N THR A 270 21.01 22.20 8.57
CA THR A 270 22.10 22.85 9.30
C THR A 270 22.10 24.35 9.05
N SER A 271 22.30 25.12 10.13
CA SER A 271 22.27 26.58 10.24
C SER A 271 22.72 27.39 9.01
N ALA A 272 21.85 28.30 8.58
CA ALA A 272 22.25 29.56 7.98
C ALA A 272 21.63 30.73 8.78
N ALA A 273 22.44 31.74 9.06
CA ALA A 273 22.22 32.85 10.00
C ALA A 273 21.02 33.77 9.64
N PRO A 274 20.47 34.54 10.62
CA PRO A 274 19.20 35.24 10.46
C PRO A 274 19.35 36.62 9.80
N THR A 275 18.42 36.99 8.93
CA THR A 275 18.22 38.37 8.45
C THR A 275 17.03 39.05 9.15
N PRO A 276 17.04 40.39 9.30
CA PRO A 276 16.14 41.11 10.22
C PRO A 276 14.72 41.32 9.67
N ARG A 277 13.75 41.32 10.59
CA ARG A 277 12.30 41.48 10.34
C ARG A 277 11.89 42.96 10.34
N ALA A 278 11.03 43.35 9.38
CA ALA A 278 10.34 44.65 9.38
C ALA A 278 8.97 44.59 10.10
N PRO A 279 8.46 45.71 10.66
CA PRO A 279 7.37 45.72 11.65
C PRO A 279 5.97 45.71 11.04
N GLY A 280 5.01 45.15 11.80
CA GLY A 280 3.64 44.89 11.39
C GLY A 280 2.65 46.05 11.50
N ALA A 281 1.46 45.83 10.95
CA ALA A 281 0.29 46.71 11.06
C ALA A 281 -0.84 46.01 11.86
N PRO A 282 -1.68 46.76 12.61
CA PRO A 282 -2.58 46.22 13.63
C PRO A 282 -4.01 45.92 13.12
N PRO A 283 -4.84 45.15 13.87
CA PRO A 283 -6.18 44.72 13.45
C PRO A 283 -7.32 45.53 14.10
N ALA A 284 -8.49 45.61 13.43
CA ALA A 284 -9.78 45.98 14.03
C ALA A 284 -10.95 45.58 13.08
N PRO A 285 -12.24 45.60 13.50
CA PRO A 285 -12.90 44.50 14.18
C PRO A 285 -14.28 44.09 13.57
N SER A 286 -14.87 43.06 14.18
CA SER A 286 -16.17 42.43 13.90
C SER A 286 -17.39 43.37 14.03
N GLY A 287 -18.39 43.18 13.15
CA GLY A 287 -19.73 43.75 13.29
C GLY A 287 -20.75 43.14 12.31
N ALA A 288 -21.92 42.75 12.83
CA ALA A 288 -23.16 42.40 12.12
C ALA A 288 -24.33 43.03 12.90
N PRO A 289 -25.60 43.06 12.42
CA PRO A 289 -26.15 43.19 11.07
C PRO A 289 -27.12 44.41 10.96
N GLY A 290 -27.51 44.81 9.74
CA GLY A 290 -28.50 45.88 9.51
C GLY A 290 -29.20 45.74 8.16
N ALA A 291 -30.52 45.96 8.16
CA ALA A 291 -31.49 45.54 7.15
C ALA A 291 -31.56 46.37 5.85
N SER A 292 -32.06 45.68 4.82
CA SER A 292 -32.76 46.03 3.56
C SER A 292 -33.04 47.50 3.19
N PRO A 293 -33.10 47.82 1.87
CA PRO A 293 -34.41 47.73 1.20
C PRO A 293 -34.41 47.01 -0.15
N THR A 294 -35.54 46.36 -0.44
CA THR A 294 -35.97 45.71 -1.68
C THR A 294 -36.04 46.69 -2.86
N PRO A 295 -35.76 46.24 -4.10
CA PRO A 295 -36.85 46.22 -5.08
C PRO A 295 -36.83 45.02 -6.06
N GLY A 296 -38.04 44.58 -6.43
CA GLY A 296 -38.34 44.02 -7.75
C GLY A 296 -38.36 42.50 -7.89
N ALA A 297 -39.56 41.93 -7.80
CA ALA A 297 -39.83 40.56 -8.24
C ALA A 297 -39.72 40.42 -9.77
N PRO A 298 -39.07 39.36 -10.27
CA PRO A 298 -39.39 38.79 -11.58
C PRO A 298 -40.27 37.54 -11.40
N GLY A 299 -41.15 37.34 -12.39
CA GLY A 299 -42.32 36.48 -12.30
C GLY A 299 -42.04 35.00 -12.04
N ALA A 300 -43.03 34.39 -11.38
CA ALA A 300 -43.19 32.95 -11.30
C ALA A 300 -43.19 32.38 -12.73
N THR A 301 -42.10 31.70 -13.08
CA THR A 301 -42.05 30.84 -14.25
C THR A 301 -42.78 29.56 -13.87
N GLU A 302 -43.79 29.24 -14.66
CA GLU A 302 -44.48 27.95 -14.75
C GLU A 302 -43.51 26.78 -14.49
N PRO A 303 -43.82 25.81 -13.62
CA PRO A 303 -42.92 24.69 -13.39
C PRO A 303 -42.82 23.90 -14.69
N ALA A 304 -41.63 23.91 -15.29
CA ALA A 304 -41.32 23.11 -16.46
C ALA A 304 -41.72 21.64 -16.21
N PRO A 305 -42.20 20.90 -17.23
CA PRO A 305 -42.51 19.48 -17.07
C PRO A 305 -41.27 18.77 -16.51
N THR A 306 -41.42 18.23 -15.31
CA THR A 306 -40.33 17.61 -14.59
C THR A 306 -40.20 16.21 -15.15
N ALA A 307 -39.27 16.03 -16.08
CA ALA A 307 -39.00 14.73 -16.68
C ALA A 307 -38.78 13.68 -15.59
N ARG A 308 -39.23 12.44 -15.83
CA ARG A 308 -39.10 11.29 -14.94
C ARG A 308 -38.18 10.25 -15.55
N LEU A 309 -37.43 9.57 -14.69
CA LEU A 309 -36.60 8.43 -15.08
C LEU A 309 -37.48 7.21 -15.37
N ARG A 310 -37.21 6.54 -16.48
CA ARG A 310 -37.80 5.26 -16.85
C ARG A 310 -36.76 4.22 -17.19
N ALA A 311 -37.05 2.98 -16.81
CA ALA A 311 -36.30 1.78 -17.19
C ALA A 311 -37.21 0.57 -17.29
N ALA A 312 -36.74 -0.46 -17.99
CA ALA A 312 -37.45 -1.74 -18.10
C ALA A 312 -37.51 -2.53 -16.77
N LYS A 313 -36.60 -2.24 -15.84
CA LYS A 313 -36.52 -2.88 -14.52
C LYS A 313 -36.32 -1.81 -13.45
N ALA A 314 -36.80 -2.08 -12.23
CA ALA A 314 -36.60 -1.18 -11.09
C ALA A 314 -35.11 -1.09 -10.68
N ALA A 315 -34.34 -2.17 -10.86
CA ALA A 315 -32.90 -2.21 -10.66
C ALA A 315 -32.19 -2.85 -11.86
N PHE A 316 -31.07 -2.25 -12.29
CA PHE A 316 -30.31 -2.66 -13.47
C PHE A 316 -28.91 -2.07 -13.46
N ASP A 317 -28.02 -2.62 -14.28
CA ASP A 317 -26.65 -2.13 -14.43
C ASP A 317 -26.54 -1.15 -15.60
N VAL A 318 -25.88 -0.02 -15.36
CA VAL A 318 -25.57 1.02 -16.34
C VAL A 318 -24.06 1.09 -16.51
N PRO A 319 -23.52 0.70 -17.68
CA PRO A 319 -22.12 0.94 -18.01
C PRO A 319 -21.85 2.43 -18.07
N ALA A 320 -20.73 2.86 -17.52
CA ALA A 320 -20.31 4.25 -17.48
C ALA A 320 -18.80 4.39 -17.65
N THR A 321 -18.35 5.62 -17.84
CA THR A 321 -16.94 5.98 -17.81
C THR A 321 -16.78 7.17 -16.88
N ILE A 322 -15.86 7.08 -15.93
CA ILE A 322 -15.52 8.18 -15.02
C ILE A 322 -14.12 8.69 -15.34
N ALA A 323 -14.00 9.99 -15.56
CA ALA A 323 -12.72 10.67 -15.72
C ALA A 323 -12.36 11.34 -14.39
N VAL A 324 -11.20 10.99 -13.86
CA VAL A 324 -10.67 11.52 -12.61
C VAL A 324 -9.31 12.16 -12.90
N THR A 325 -9.14 13.42 -12.57
CA THR A 325 -7.79 14.00 -12.45
C THR A 325 -7.27 13.62 -11.08
N SER A 326 -6.32 12.69 -11.07
CA SER A 326 -5.63 12.27 -9.87
C SER A 326 -4.28 13.01 -9.76
N PRO A 327 -3.58 12.88 -8.63
CA PRO A 327 -2.25 13.44 -8.48
C PRO A 327 -1.25 12.80 -9.47
N ALA A 328 -1.49 11.54 -9.89
CA ALA A 328 -0.73 10.84 -10.93
C ALA A 328 -1.09 11.23 -12.38
N GLY A 329 -2.02 12.18 -12.57
CA GLY A 329 -2.53 12.60 -13.87
C GLY A 329 -3.97 12.18 -14.13
N PRO A 330 -4.52 12.54 -15.32
CA PRO A 330 -5.88 12.20 -15.71
C PRO A 330 -6.00 10.70 -16.00
N VAL A 331 -7.00 10.07 -15.39
CA VAL A 331 -7.32 8.66 -15.55
C VAL A 331 -8.77 8.55 -15.97
N SER A 332 -9.03 7.66 -16.92
CA SER A 332 -10.39 7.28 -17.32
C SER A 332 -10.62 5.83 -16.96
N CYS A 333 -11.64 5.57 -16.15
CA CYS A 333 -12.03 4.23 -15.72
C CYS A 333 -13.41 3.88 -16.27
N THR A 334 -13.58 2.63 -16.67
CA THR A 334 -14.91 2.05 -16.85
C THR A 334 -15.54 1.86 -15.49
N VAL A 335 -16.83 2.11 -15.37
CA VAL A 335 -17.58 1.89 -14.14
C VAL A 335 -18.89 1.19 -14.46
N ASP A 336 -19.16 0.07 -13.80
CA ASP A 336 -20.45 -0.59 -13.85
C ASP A 336 -21.29 -0.13 -12.65
N LEU A 337 -22.37 0.61 -12.91
CA LEU A 337 -23.23 1.20 -11.89
C LEU A 337 -24.49 0.36 -11.72
N THR A 338 -24.81 -0.07 -10.51
CA THR A 338 -26.10 -0.69 -10.21
C THR A 338 -27.07 0.39 -9.74
N VAL A 339 -28.05 0.71 -10.59
CA VAL A 339 -29.01 1.80 -10.42
C VAL A 339 -30.36 1.24 -9.95
N THR A 340 -31.01 1.91 -9.01
CA THR A 340 -32.40 1.64 -8.60
C THR A 340 -33.25 2.89 -8.74
N ILE A 341 -34.32 2.83 -9.55
CA ILE A 341 -35.22 3.96 -9.79
C ILE A 341 -36.30 4.03 -8.71
N ALA A 342 -36.58 5.24 -8.21
CA ALA A 342 -37.68 5.48 -7.29
C ALA A 342 -39.03 5.17 -7.95
N PRO A 343 -40.05 4.67 -7.23
CA PRO A 343 -41.33 4.28 -7.84
C PRO A 343 -42.04 5.39 -8.61
N ASP A 344 -41.81 6.65 -8.23
CA ASP A 344 -42.35 7.83 -8.89
C ASP A 344 -41.46 8.34 -10.04
N GLY A 345 -40.28 7.76 -10.28
CA GLY A 345 -39.34 8.16 -11.31
C GLY A 345 -38.69 9.54 -11.09
N THR A 346 -38.86 10.15 -9.90
CA THR A 346 -38.29 11.49 -9.63
C THR A 346 -36.80 11.45 -9.35
N SER A 347 -36.27 10.28 -8.98
CA SER A 347 -34.85 10.06 -8.74
C SER A 347 -34.47 8.59 -8.94
N ALA A 348 -33.18 8.34 -9.03
CA ALA A 348 -32.61 7.00 -8.94
C ALA A 348 -31.38 7.00 -8.05
N THR A 349 -31.07 5.88 -7.43
CA THR A 349 -29.89 5.71 -6.57
C THR A 349 -28.89 4.75 -7.20
N VAL A 350 -27.62 5.11 -7.12
CA VAL A 350 -26.50 4.20 -7.42
C VAL A 350 -26.10 3.55 -6.10
N GLY A 351 -26.53 2.32 -5.87
CA GLY A 351 -26.23 1.59 -4.63
C GLY A 351 -24.88 0.87 -4.67
N LYS A 352 -24.37 0.63 -5.88
CA LYS A 352 -23.08 -0.02 -6.13
C LYS A 352 -22.47 0.55 -7.39
N ALA A 353 -21.16 0.70 -7.37
CA ALA A 353 -20.39 1.10 -8.53
C ALA A 353 -19.05 0.36 -8.49
N VAL A 354 -18.68 -0.29 -9.59
CA VAL A 354 -17.45 -1.10 -9.68
C VAL A 354 -16.57 -0.49 -10.76
N LEU A 355 -15.39 0.00 -10.36
CA LEU A 355 -14.43 0.51 -11.32
C LEU A 355 -13.64 -0.64 -11.95
N SER A 356 -13.34 -0.50 -13.22
CA SER A 356 -12.48 -1.38 -13.99
C SER A 356 -11.82 -0.61 -15.14
N GLY A 357 -10.83 -1.20 -15.78
CA GLY A 357 -10.16 -0.59 -16.93
C GLY A 357 -8.70 -1.01 -17.06
N PRO A 358 -8.07 -0.66 -18.18
CA PRO A 358 -6.68 -1.01 -18.45
C PRO A 358 -5.68 -0.23 -17.57
N ASN A 359 -6.10 0.89 -16.98
CA ASN A 359 -5.28 1.64 -16.04
C ASN A 359 -5.32 0.95 -14.65
N PRO A 360 -4.17 0.62 -14.04
CA PRO A 360 -4.11 -0.05 -12.73
C PRO A 360 -4.85 0.70 -11.61
N LEU A 361 -4.95 2.03 -11.68
CA LEU A 361 -5.73 2.82 -10.71
C LEU A 361 -7.20 2.42 -10.72
N CYS A 362 -7.76 2.03 -11.86
CA CYS A 362 -9.16 1.60 -11.97
C CYS A 362 -9.43 0.26 -11.26
N ALA A 363 -8.40 -0.60 -11.12
CA ALA A 363 -8.54 -1.88 -10.42
C ALA A 363 -8.47 -1.75 -8.89
N ILE A 364 -7.85 -0.68 -8.39
CA ILE A 364 -7.61 -0.47 -6.95
C ILE A 364 -8.43 0.68 -6.36
N ALA A 365 -8.92 1.59 -7.19
CA ALA A 365 -9.84 2.64 -6.79
C ALA A 365 -11.15 2.01 -6.30
N ARG A 366 -11.70 2.59 -5.24
CA ARG A 366 -12.98 2.17 -4.68
C ARG A 366 -13.97 3.31 -4.83
N THR A 367 -15.23 2.99 -5.11
CA THR A 367 -16.28 4.01 -5.00
C THR A 367 -16.49 4.41 -3.56
N ALA A 368 -16.69 5.70 -3.36
CA ALA A 368 -16.94 6.33 -2.08
C ALA A 368 -18.28 7.06 -2.12
N ALA A 369 -18.78 7.45 -0.93
CA ALA A 369 -19.99 8.25 -0.77
C ALA A 369 -21.26 7.66 -1.44
N LEU A 370 -21.35 6.33 -1.53
CA LEU A 370 -22.59 5.66 -1.93
C LEU A 370 -23.67 5.79 -0.84
N PRO A 371 -24.96 5.86 -1.21
CA PRO A 371 -25.46 5.87 -2.59
C PRO A 371 -25.32 7.25 -3.26
N TRP A 372 -25.06 7.26 -4.57
CA TRP A 372 -25.17 8.49 -5.38
C TRP A 372 -26.61 8.67 -5.84
N THR A 373 -27.05 9.91 -6.05
CA THR A 373 -28.43 10.21 -6.46
C THR A 373 -28.46 10.83 -7.84
N ILE A 374 -29.23 10.23 -8.76
CA ILE A 374 -29.51 10.73 -10.10
C ILE A 374 -30.89 11.42 -10.07
N THR A 375 -30.95 12.66 -10.52
CA THR A 375 -32.18 13.46 -10.56
C THR A 375 -32.35 14.08 -11.95
N PRO A 376 -33.52 13.96 -12.60
CA PRO A 376 -33.84 14.73 -13.79
C PRO A 376 -33.84 16.24 -13.51
N THR A 377 -33.19 17.01 -14.37
CA THR A 377 -33.17 18.49 -14.30
C THR A 377 -33.82 19.15 -15.52
N GLY A 378 -34.17 18.35 -16.52
CA GLY A 378 -34.79 18.79 -17.76
C GLY A 378 -35.20 17.61 -18.64
N PRO A 379 -35.70 17.85 -19.86
CA PRO A 379 -36.21 16.80 -20.74
C PRO A 379 -35.12 15.79 -21.17
N THR A 380 -33.86 16.21 -21.21
CA THR A 380 -32.72 15.36 -21.58
C THR A 380 -31.56 15.44 -20.59
N THR A 381 -31.64 16.33 -19.61
CA THR A 381 -30.57 16.61 -18.65
C THR A 381 -30.82 15.98 -17.29
N ILE A 382 -29.75 15.55 -16.65
CA ILE A 382 -29.74 15.01 -15.30
C ILE A 382 -28.65 15.69 -14.45
N GLU A 383 -28.81 15.57 -13.15
CA GLU A 383 -27.77 15.81 -12.16
C GLU A 383 -27.50 14.52 -11.37
N VAL A 384 -26.24 14.25 -11.08
CA VAL A 384 -25.78 13.15 -10.22
C VAL A 384 -25.03 13.73 -9.05
N THR A 385 -25.57 13.58 -7.85
CA THR A 385 -25.00 14.09 -6.59
C THR A 385 -24.35 12.98 -5.77
N GLY A 386 -23.34 13.36 -4.97
CA GLY A 386 -22.63 12.44 -4.09
C GLY A 386 -21.54 11.61 -4.78
N VAL A 387 -21.22 11.88 -6.05
CA VAL A 387 -20.25 11.08 -6.82
C VAL A 387 -18.89 11.14 -6.15
N GLY A 388 -18.36 9.98 -5.76
CA GLY A 388 -17.13 9.89 -4.99
C GLY A 388 -16.28 8.67 -5.36
N VAL A 389 -14.96 8.86 -5.45
CA VAL A 389 -14.00 7.76 -5.65
C VAL A 389 -12.86 7.94 -4.65
N ASP A 390 -12.53 6.88 -3.91
CA ASP A 390 -11.31 6.80 -3.13
C ASP A 390 -10.22 6.11 -3.98
N ALA A 391 -9.21 6.87 -4.38
CA ALA A 391 -8.05 6.37 -5.11
C ALA A 391 -6.81 6.53 -4.22
N LEU A 392 -6.19 5.41 -3.82
CA LEU A 392 -4.96 5.40 -3.02
C LEU A 392 -5.06 6.19 -1.70
N GLY A 393 -6.19 6.06 -0.99
CA GLY A 393 -6.44 6.80 0.25
C GLY A 393 -6.76 8.28 0.07
N THR A 394 -6.77 8.78 -1.16
CA THR A 394 -7.23 10.14 -1.50
C THR A 394 -8.68 10.09 -1.97
N ARG A 395 -9.53 10.86 -1.30
CA ARG A 395 -10.95 10.98 -1.66
C ARG A 395 -11.15 12.04 -2.75
N CYS A 396 -11.69 11.62 -3.87
CA CYS A 396 -12.09 12.45 -5.00
C CYS A 396 -13.62 12.65 -4.90
N GLY A 397 -14.07 13.81 -4.43
CA GLY A 397 -15.48 14.09 -4.12
C GLY A 397 -15.82 13.99 -2.62
N PRO A 398 -17.10 13.91 -2.23
CA PRO A 398 -18.27 13.86 -3.09
C PRO A 398 -18.44 15.12 -3.95
N ILE A 399 -18.96 14.96 -5.17
CA ILE A 399 -19.22 16.07 -6.10
C ILE A 399 -20.59 15.90 -6.78
N GLY A 400 -21.19 17.02 -7.19
CA GLY A 400 -22.34 17.06 -8.08
C GLY A 400 -21.89 17.21 -9.54
N LEU A 401 -22.41 16.40 -10.44
CA LEU A 401 -22.16 16.44 -11.88
C LEU A 401 -23.48 16.59 -12.62
N ALA A 402 -23.56 17.50 -13.60
CA ALA A 402 -24.76 17.71 -14.40
C ALA A 402 -24.45 17.71 -15.90
N GLY A 403 -25.45 17.39 -16.72
CA GLY A 403 -25.36 17.39 -18.17
C GLY A 403 -26.43 16.54 -18.84
N GLU A 404 -26.27 16.32 -20.14
CA GLU A 404 -27.14 15.43 -20.93
C GLU A 404 -27.01 13.98 -20.46
N LEU A 405 -28.12 13.24 -20.38
CA LEU A 405 -28.17 11.85 -19.92
C LEU A 405 -27.23 10.92 -20.70
N THR A 406 -27.08 11.14 -22.01
CA THR A 406 -26.19 10.38 -22.91
C THR A 406 -24.84 11.06 -23.13
N GLY A 407 -24.61 12.20 -22.49
CA GLY A 407 -23.41 13.02 -22.60
C GLY A 407 -22.45 12.85 -21.42
N ALA A 408 -21.42 13.70 -21.40
CA ALA A 408 -20.52 13.83 -20.26
C ALA A 408 -21.14 14.76 -19.21
N LEU A 409 -21.39 14.23 -18.03
CA LEU A 409 -21.81 15.00 -16.86
C LEU A 409 -20.57 15.63 -16.22
N THR A 410 -20.61 16.92 -15.94
CA THR A 410 -19.45 17.67 -15.41
C THR A 410 -19.86 18.55 -14.24
N ALA A 411 -18.92 18.93 -13.38
CA ALA A 411 -19.17 19.85 -12.29
C ALA A 411 -19.11 21.31 -12.79
N ALA A 412 -20.07 22.14 -12.37
CA ALA A 412 -20.07 23.58 -12.70
C ALA A 412 -18.84 24.31 -12.13
N ALA A 413 -18.37 23.89 -10.95
CA ALA A 413 -17.12 24.34 -10.34
C ALA A 413 -16.41 23.14 -9.69
N PRO A 414 -15.44 22.50 -10.38
CA PRO A 414 -14.69 21.40 -9.80
C PRO A 414 -13.88 21.92 -8.60
N PRO A 415 -13.91 21.24 -7.43
CA PRO A 415 -13.10 21.64 -6.29
C PRO A 415 -11.61 21.60 -6.69
N ALA A 416 -10.86 22.61 -6.25
CA ALA A 416 -9.40 22.59 -6.38
C ALA A 416 -8.86 21.52 -5.41
N GLY A 417 -8.04 20.61 -5.91
CA GLY A 417 -7.51 19.54 -5.07
C GLY A 417 -6.66 18.55 -5.86
N PRO A 418 -5.93 17.69 -5.14
CA PRO A 418 -5.04 16.71 -5.75
C PRO A 418 -5.80 15.58 -6.44
N CYS A 419 -7.09 15.36 -6.09
CA CYS A 419 -7.96 14.45 -6.80
C CYS A 419 -9.34 15.05 -7.07
N VAL A 420 -9.74 15.09 -8.34
CA VAL A 420 -10.98 15.74 -8.81
C VAL A 420 -11.66 14.86 -9.85
N ILE A 421 -12.93 14.54 -9.63
CA ILE A 421 -13.76 13.91 -10.67
C ILE A 421 -14.08 14.96 -11.71
N ARG A 422 -13.68 14.73 -12.96
CA ARG A 422 -13.86 15.66 -14.08
C ARG A 422 -15.15 15.42 -14.82
N SER A 423 -15.46 14.16 -15.09
CA SER A 423 -16.69 13.81 -15.76
C SER A 423 -17.16 12.40 -15.42
N LEU A 424 -18.47 12.20 -15.57
CA LEU A 424 -19.11 10.89 -15.58
C LEU A 424 -19.94 10.80 -16.86
N THR A 425 -19.68 9.81 -17.69
CA THR A 425 -20.43 9.56 -18.93
C THR A 425 -21.18 8.24 -18.78
N LEU A 426 -22.51 8.31 -18.73
CA LEU A 426 -23.36 7.12 -18.70
C LEU A 426 -23.51 6.58 -20.13
N ARG A 427 -23.64 5.26 -20.26
CA ARG A 427 -24.08 4.60 -21.50
C ARG A 427 -25.43 3.92 -21.23
N PRO A 428 -26.50 4.72 -21.08
CA PRO A 428 -27.76 4.25 -20.51
C PRO A 428 -28.58 3.41 -21.48
N THR A 429 -28.28 3.34 -22.77
CA THR A 429 -29.16 2.69 -23.76
C THR A 429 -29.02 1.16 -23.73
N PRO A 430 -30.12 0.37 -23.64
CA PRO A 430 -31.54 0.74 -23.54
C PRO A 430 -32.09 0.77 -22.10
N SER A 431 -31.21 0.71 -21.11
CA SER A 431 -31.51 0.54 -19.68
C SER A 431 -32.15 1.73 -18.96
N LEU A 432 -31.92 2.98 -19.38
CA LEU A 432 -32.42 4.18 -18.70
C LEU A 432 -32.77 5.30 -19.70
N ALA A 433 -33.92 5.96 -19.50
CA ALA A 433 -34.41 7.06 -20.32
C ALA A 433 -35.10 8.15 -19.46
N LEU A 434 -35.26 9.34 -20.05
CA LEU A 434 -36.08 10.42 -19.50
C LEU A 434 -37.38 10.53 -20.31
N GLU A 435 -38.51 10.63 -19.61
CA GLU A 435 -39.82 10.92 -20.21
C GLU A 435 -40.40 12.19 -19.57
N PRO A 436 -41.04 13.08 -20.35
CA PRO A 436 -41.63 14.32 -19.84
C PRO A 436 -42.80 14.11 -18.88
#